data_AF-A0A5N9C987-F1
#
_entry.id   AF-A0A5N9C987-F1
#
_cell.length_a   1.000
_cell.length_b   1.000
_cell.length_c   1.000
_cell.angle_alpha   90.00
_cell.angle_beta   90.00
_cell.angle_gamma   90.00
#
_symmetry.space_group_name_H-M   'P 1'
#
loop_
_entity.id
_entity.type
_entity.pdbx_description
1 polymer ?
#
loop_
_entity_poly.entity_id
_entity_poly.type
_entity_poly.pdbx_seq_one_letter_code
_entity_poly.pdbx_strand_id
1 'polypeptide(L)'
;MNRNPVKRRDALPEDATYRDTGCGDGCTQSLECPFPRCLHDEPRLSLTIKQTKRDREVRTVQQLEGLDIKELSLRFGVSSRTIHRILARTRLRPT
;
A
#
# COMPACT_ATOMS: atom_id res chain seq x y z
N MET A 1 26.09 -40.24 -8.14
CA MET A 1 26.71 -38.99 -8.63
C MET A 1 25.70 -37.85 -8.50
N ASN A 2 25.82 -37.00 -7.47
CA ASN A 2 24.98 -35.81 -7.31
C ASN A 2 25.44 -34.72 -8.30
N ARG A 3 24.69 -34.50 -9.39
CA ARG A 3 24.89 -33.32 -10.23
C ARG A 3 24.14 -32.15 -9.60
N ASN A 4 24.85 -31.33 -8.84
CA ASN A 4 24.35 -30.01 -8.47
C ASN A 4 24.29 -29.19 -9.77
N PRO A 5 23.12 -28.72 -10.23
CA PRO A 5 23.04 -27.93 -11.45
C PRO A 5 23.89 -26.67 -11.26
N VAL A 6 24.82 -26.43 -12.19
CA VAL A 6 25.66 -25.23 -12.20
C VAL A 6 24.73 -24.03 -12.26
N LYS A 7 24.58 -23.33 -11.12
CA LYS A 7 23.84 -22.06 -11.08
C LYS A 7 24.52 -21.12 -12.06
N ARG A 8 23.72 -20.52 -12.94
CA ARG A 8 24.19 -19.49 -13.85
C ARG A 8 24.72 -18.33 -13.00
N ARG A 9 25.88 -17.76 -13.37
CA ARG A 9 26.58 -16.72 -12.59
C ARG A 9 25.71 -15.48 -12.38
N ASP A 10 24.97 -15.09 -13.41
CA ASP A 10 23.97 -14.00 -13.39
C ASP A 10 22.81 -14.21 -12.39
N ALA A 11 22.62 -15.42 -11.87
CA ALA A 11 21.65 -15.70 -10.81
C ALA A 11 22.24 -15.53 -9.40
N LEU A 12 23.52 -15.18 -9.29
CA LEU A 12 24.18 -14.93 -8.01
C LEU A 12 23.95 -13.48 -7.56
N PRO A 13 23.72 -13.23 -6.26
CA PRO A 13 23.49 -11.87 -5.74
C PRO A 13 24.64 -10.89 -6.03
N GLU A 14 25.89 -11.36 -6.07
CA GLU A 14 27.06 -10.54 -6.38
C GLU A 14 27.05 -9.94 -7.79
N ASP A 15 26.39 -10.59 -8.74
CA ASP A 15 26.24 -10.12 -10.12
C ASP A 15 24.91 -9.37 -10.33
N ALA A 16 24.08 -9.25 -9.27
CA ALA A 16 22.81 -8.52 -9.33
C ALA A 16 23.04 -7.01 -9.19
N THR A 17 22.52 -6.25 -10.16
CA THR A 17 22.50 -4.80 -10.06
C THR A 17 21.33 -4.36 -9.17
N TYR A 18 21.60 -4.09 -7.90
CA TYR A 18 20.62 -3.52 -6.97
C TYR A 18 20.53 -2.01 -7.16
N ARG A 19 19.52 -1.56 -7.90
CA ARG A 19 19.24 -0.12 -8.04
C ARG A 19 18.49 0.36 -6.80
N ASP A 20 19.06 1.31 -6.06
CA ASP A 20 18.33 2.02 -5.01
C ASP A 20 17.37 3.02 -5.65
N THR A 21 16.08 2.80 -5.45
CA THR A 21 15.01 3.72 -5.87
C THR A 21 14.31 4.35 -4.67
N GLY A 22 14.83 4.13 -3.46
CA GLY A 22 14.13 4.44 -2.21
C GLY A 22 12.83 3.65 -2.06
N CYS A 23 12.01 4.06 -1.09
CA CYS A 23 10.72 3.43 -0.80
C CYS A 23 9.52 4.12 -1.49
N GLY A 24 9.77 5.18 -2.28
CA GLY A 24 8.71 6.02 -2.85
C GLY A 24 8.26 7.12 -1.88
N ASP A 25 7.11 7.75 -2.16
CA ASP A 25 6.49 8.79 -1.32
C ASP A 25 7.43 9.97 -0.94
N GLY A 26 8.37 10.31 -1.82
CA GLY A 26 9.34 11.38 -1.61
C GLY A 26 10.73 10.91 -1.14
N CYS A 27 10.93 9.61 -0.91
CA CYS A 27 12.23 9.00 -0.65
C CYS A 27 12.76 8.31 -1.92
N THR A 28 13.86 8.83 -2.49
CA THR A 28 14.48 8.33 -3.73
C THR A 28 15.73 7.48 -3.48
N GLN A 29 16.28 7.51 -2.26
CA GLN A 29 17.44 6.75 -1.83
C GLN A 29 17.20 6.25 -0.40
N SER A 30 17.32 4.95 -0.20
CA SER A 30 16.91 4.26 1.03
C SER A 30 17.74 4.68 2.24
N LEU A 31 19.01 5.04 2.02
CA LEU A 31 19.95 5.42 3.08
C LEU A 31 20.05 6.93 3.30
N GLU A 32 19.34 7.73 2.50
CA GLU A 32 19.33 9.21 2.58
C GLU A 32 17.90 9.72 2.80
N CYS A 33 17.07 8.89 3.44
CA CYS A 33 15.66 9.18 3.64
C CYS A 33 15.48 10.43 4.53
N PRO A 34 14.73 11.46 4.08
CA PRO A 34 14.53 12.69 4.85
C PRO A 34 13.50 12.54 5.97
N PHE A 35 12.82 11.39 6.07
CA PHE A 35 11.74 11.18 7.02
C PHE A 35 12.27 10.71 8.38
N PRO A 36 11.71 11.19 9.50
CA PRO A 36 12.16 10.84 10.84
C PRO A 36 11.80 9.40 11.25
N ARG A 37 10.91 8.72 10.50
CA ARG A 37 10.50 7.34 10.73
C ARG A 37 10.42 6.58 9.42
N CYS A 38 11.01 5.39 9.39
CA CYS A 38 11.00 4.53 8.22
C CYS A 38 9.69 3.74 8.10
N LEU A 39 9.12 3.74 6.90
CA LEU A 39 7.91 2.98 6.57
C LEU A 39 8.11 1.46 6.72
N HIS A 40 9.33 0.97 6.46
CA HIS A 40 9.68 -0.44 6.54
C HIS A 40 9.94 -0.89 7.98
N ASP A 41 10.45 0.00 8.84
CA ASP A 41 10.67 -0.30 10.26
C ASP A 41 9.34 -0.37 11.03
N GLU A 42 8.31 0.33 10.54
CA GLU A 42 6.97 0.31 11.10
C GLU A 42 5.93 -0.23 10.09
N PRO A 43 5.79 -1.57 9.95
CA PRO A 43 4.85 -2.18 9.00
C PRO A 43 3.41 -1.66 9.14
N ARG A 44 3.01 -1.33 10.38
CA ARG A 44 1.68 -0.79 10.69
C ARG A 44 1.46 0.61 10.11
N LEU A 45 2.51 1.43 9.98
CA LEU A 45 2.42 2.78 9.44
C LEU A 45 2.00 2.73 7.97
N SER A 46 2.63 1.85 7.18
CA SER A 46 2.31 1.67 5.75
C SER A 46 0.88 1.22 5.51
N LEU A 47 0.41 0.26 6.31
CA LEU A 47 -0.95 -0.26 6.23
C LEU A 47 -1.95 0.82 6.63
N THR A 48 -1.65 1.59 7.68
CA THR A 48 -2.51 2.67 8.18
C THR A 48 -2.64 3.79 7.15
N ILE A 49 -1.54 4.22 6.54
CA ILE A 49 -1.54 5.26 5.50
C ILE A 49 -2.36 4.81 4.30
N LYS A 50 -2.10 3.60 3.78
CA LYS A 50 -2.84 3.05 2.63
C LYS A 50 -4.33 2.89 2.93
N GLN A 51 -4.67 2.41 4.14
CA GLN A 51 -6.06 2.29 4.56
C GLN A 51 -6.73 3.66 4.68
N THR A 52 -6.09 4.63 5.31
CA THR A 52 -6.63 5.98 5.51
C THR A 52 -6.87 6.68 4.18
N LYS A 53 -5.94 6.54 3.22
CA LYS A 53 -6.09 7.07 1.86
C LYS A 53 -7.30 6.48 1.15
N ARG A 54 -7.41 5.14 1.09
CA ARG A 54 -8.55 4.46 0.48
C ARG A 54 -9.87 4.84 1.15
N ASP A 55 -9.91 4.86 2.47
CA ASP A 55 -11.11 5.19 3.24
C ASP A 55 -11.56 6.63 2.95
N ARG A 56 -10.61 7.56 2.74
CA ARG A 56 -10.91 8.93 2.28
C ARG A 56 -11.47 8.95 0.85
N GLU A 57 -10.83 8.25 -0.08
CA GLU A 57 -11.28 8.20 -1.47
C GLU A 57 -12.68 7.59 -1.61
N VAL A 58 -12.97 6.49 -0.90
CA VAL A 58 -14.32 5.88 -0.86
C VAL A 58 -15.37 6.89 -0.42
N ARG A 59 -15.08 7.69 0.62
CA ARG A 59 -16.01 8.73 1.12
C ARG A 59 -16.21 9.84 0.09
N THR A 60 -15.12 10.33 -0.50
CA THR A 60 -15.18 11.39 -1.51
C THR A 60 -16.00 10.94 -2.72
N VAL A 61 -15.76 9.73 -3.23
CA VAL A 61 -16.55 9.17 -4.34
C VAL A 61 -18.02 9.01 -3.94
N GLN A 62 -18.30 8.46 -2.76
CA GLN A 62 -19.69 8.31 -2.29
C GLN A 62 -20.41 9.66 -2.17
N GLN A 63 -19.73 10.70 -1.70
CA GLN A 63 -20.32 12.04 -1.55
C GLN A 63 -20.53 12.76 -2.88
N LEU A 64 -19.60 12.62 -3.83
CA LEU A 64 -19.66 13.30 -5.12
C LEU A 64 -20.58 12.59 -6.13
N GLU A 65 -20.54 11.26 -6.15
CA GLU A 65 -21.20 10.45 -7.18
C GLU A 65 -22.46 9.73 -6.66
N GLY A 66 -22.66 9.66 -5.33
CA GLY A 66 -23.85 9.04 -4.75
C GLY A 66 -23.94 7.52 -4.92
N LEU A 67 -22.84 6.86 -5.29
CA LEU A 67 -22.80 5.42 -5.58
C LEU A 67 -23.25 4.56 -4.40
N ASP A 68 -23.92 3.46 -4.73
CA ASP A 68 -24.37 2.49 -3.75
C ASP A 68 -23.19 1.62 -3.21
N ILE A 69 -23.48 0.82 -2.19
CA ILE A 69 -22.48 -0.02 -1.53
C ILE A 69 -21.87 -1.07 -2.48
N LYS A 70 -22.66 -1.63 -3.40
CA LYS A 70 -22.20 -2.65 -4.35
C LYS A 70 -21.30 -2.04 -5.41
N GLU A 71 -21.66 -0.87 -5.92
CA GLU A 71 -20.87 -0.12 -6.91
C GLU A 71 -19.52 0.30 -6.32
N LEU A 72 -19.51 0.83 -5.10
CA LEU A 72 -18.28 1.15 -4.38
C LEU A 72 -17.43 -0.11 -4.11
N SER A 73 -18.07 -1.22 -3.74
CA SER A 73 -17.39 -2.49 -3.50
C SER A 73 -16.67 -2.98 -4.75
N LEU A 74 -17.34 -2.93 -5.90
CA LEU A 74 -16.77 -3.31 -7.19
C LEU A 74 -15.62 -2.38 -7.59
N ARG A 75 -15.84 -1.05 -7.53
CA ARG A 75 -14.86 -0.04 -7.96
C ARG A 75 -13.57 -0.08 -7.16
N PHE A 76 -13.65 -0.27 -5.84
CA PHE A 76 -12.48 -0.29 -4.97
C PHE A 76 -11.93 -1.71 -4.72
N GLY A 77 -12.54 -2.75 -5.29
CA GLY A 77 -12.09 -4.14 -5.14
C GLY A 77 -12.11 -4.64 -3.69
N VAL A 78 -13.07 -4.17 -2.89
CA VAL A 78 -13.21 -4.55 -1.47
C VAL A 78 -14.61 -5.07 -1.18
N SER A 79 -14.77 -5.85 -0.12
CA SER A 79 -16.08 -6.37 0.28
C SER A 79 -17.06 -5.25 0.69
N SER A 80 -18.36 -5.49 0.50
CA SER A 80 -19.42 -4.58 0.98
C SER A 80 -19.32 -4.30 2.50
N ARG A 81 -18.92 -5.31 3.30
CA ARG A 81 -18.63 -5.13 4.73
C ARG A 81 -17.55 -4.09 4.99
N THR A 82 -16.53 -4.02 4.12
CA THR A 82 -15.47 -3.01 4.23
C THR A 82 -16.00 -1.63 3.91
N ILE A 83 -16.80 -1.47 2.84
CA ILE A 83 -17.46 -0.20 2.52
C ILE A 83 -18.36 0.27 3.67
N HIS A 84 -19.21 -0.61 4.21
CA HIS A 84 -20.05 -0.28 5.37
C HIS A 84 -19.22 0.21 6.57
N ARG A 85 -18.11 -0.47 6.88
CA ARG A 85 -17.22 -0.06 7.98
C ARG A 85 -16.58 1.31 7.73
N ILE A 86 -16.14 1.58 6.50
CA ILE A 86 -15.57 2.87 6.12
C ILE A 86 -16.60 3.99 6.31
N LEU A 87 -17.80 3.80 5.78
CA LEU A 87 -18.86 4.81 5.84
C LEU A 87 -19.39 5.01 7.27
N ALA A 88 -19.53 3.95 8.06
CA ALA A 88 -19.99 4.03 9.45
C ALA A 88 -19.02 4.80 10.36
N ARG A 89 -17.70 4.65 10.18
CA ARG A 89 -16.69 5.43 10.92
C ARG A 89 -16.80 6.93 10.69
N THR A 90 -17.37 7.35 9.56
CA THR A 90 -17.61 8.76 9.24
C THR A 90 -18.79 9.32 10.02
N ARG A 91 -19.84 8.53 10.25
CA ARG A 91 -21.05 8.95 10.99
C ARG A 91 -20.79 9.18 12.48
N LEU A 92 -19.74 8.56 13.03
CA LEU A 92 -19.37 8.67 14.45
C LEU A 92 -18.50 9.89 14.77
N ARG A 93 -18.08 10.66 13.78
CA ARG A 93 -17.26 11.87 13.97
C ARG A 93 -18.10 13.08 13.55
N PRO A 94 -18.85 13.72 14.47
CA PRO A 94 -19.51 14.97 14.14
C PRO A 94 -18.43 15.99 13.77
N THR A 95 -18.66 16.67 12.65
CA THR A 95 -17.87 17.82 12.18
C THR A 95 -17.87 18.93 13.22
#